data_AF-A0A949DW65-F1
#
_entry.id   AF-A0A949DW65-F1
#
_cell.length_a   1.000
_cell.length_b   1.000
_cell.length_c   1.000
_cell.angle_alpha   90.00
_cell.angle_beta   90.00
_cell.angle_gamma   90.00
#
_symmetry.space_group_name_H-M   'P 1'
#
loop_
_entity.id
_entity.type
_entity.pdbx_description
1 polymer ?
#
loop_
_entity_poly.entity_id
_entity_poly.type
_entity_poly.pdbx_seq_one_letter_code
_entity_poly.pdbx_strand_id
1 'polypeptide(L)'
;ASTSSPYDFEAVDMLEPFVPAYKIGSGDITWPEMLRKISAKGKPVLLATGASDINEVRDAVNIIKCINPNLVLMQCNTNYTGSLENFRYINLNVLKTFKDKFPDVVLGLSDHTLGYVTVLGAVALGGRVIEKHFTDDMSREGPDHVFSMIPEAWAEMVLRTRELEDALGGKEKRVEDNEQETVILQRRCLRAKQNLKIGTILTRHLIDVLRPAPRDAISPYDVDRMIGMRLMVDLPEGEYFKWSYLETVN
;
A
#
# COMPACT_ATOMS: atom_id res chain seq x y z
N ALA A 1 8.90 24.84 -2.90
CA ALA A 1 10.28 25.01 -2.40
C ALA A 1 11.08 23.79 -2.83
N SER A 2 12.26 23.98 -3.42
CA SER A 2 13.11 22.92 -3.96
C SER A 2 14.16 22.46 -2.95
N THR A 3 14.43 21.16 -2.89
CA THR A 3 15.57 20.58 -2.17
C THR A 3 16.81 20.56 -3.05
N SER A 4 17.99 20.38 -2.47
CA SER A 4 19.25 20.19 -3.22
C SER A 4 20.23 19.31 -2.44
N SER A 5 21.20 18.73 -3.17
CA SER A 5 22.27 17.88 -2.64
C SER A 5 23.61 18.64 -2.68
N PRO A 6 24.11 19.16 -1.55
CA PRO A 6 25.48 19.68 -1.49
C PRO A 6 26.49 18.55 -1.48
N TYR A 7 27.57 18.69 -2.26
CA TYR A 7 28.67 17.72 -2.34
C TYR A 7 29.97 18.22 -1.69
N ASP A 8 29.95 19.39 -1.07
CA ASP A 8 31.05 19.95 -0.28
C ASP A 8 30.50 20.86 0.85
N PHE A 9 31.38 21.27 1.77
CA PHE A 9 30.96 22.03 2.95
C PHE A 9 30.51 23.45 2.62
N GLU A 10 31.16 24.10 1.67
CA GLU A 10 30.82 25.45 1.22
C GLU A 10 29.41 25.46 0.60
N ALA A 11 29.06 24.43 -0.17
CA ALA A 11 27.76 24.26 -0.79
C ALA A 11 26.65 24.08 0.25
N VAL A 12 26.92 23.39 1.37
CA VAL A 12 25.95 23.30 2.48
C VAL A 12 25.59 24.69 2.98
N ASP A 13 26.58 25.56 3.21
CA ASP A 13 26.37 26.91 3.73
C ASP A 13 25.72 27.82 2.68
N MET A 14 26.13 27.71 1.42
CA MET A 14 25.56 28.43 0.29
C MET A 14 24.07 28.12 0.10
N LEU A 15 23.66 26.87 0.23
CA LEU A 15 22.27 26.43 0.00
C LEU A 15 21.31 26.76 1.15
N GLU A 16 21.83 27.04 2.34
CA GLU A 16 21.02 27.22 3.55
C GLU A 16 19.89 28.25 3.39
N PRO A 17 20.05 29.46 2.82
CA PRO A 17 18.91 30.36 2.66
C PRO A 17 17.89 29.92 1.60
N PHE A 18 18.19 28.92 0.77
CA PHE A 18 17.40 28.57 -0.43
C PHE A 18 16.63 27.25 -0.32
N VAL A 19 17.06 26.33 0.54
CA VAL A 19 16.44 24.99 0.63
C VAL A 19 15.64 24.80 1.93
N PRO A 20 14.44 24.20 1.87
CA PRO A 20 13.66 23.87 3.07
C PRO A 20 14.14 22.57 3.73
N ALA A 21 14.89 21.74 3.00
CA ALA A 21 15.41 20.45 3.42
C ALA A 21 16.64 20.10 2.58
N TYR A 22 17.53 19.27 3.14
CA TYR A 22 18.74 18.81 2.47
C TYR A 22 18.58 17.37 1.99
N LYS A 23 19.09 17.09 0.79
CA LYS A 23 19.29 15.73 0.29
C LYS A 23 20.75 15.34 0.51
N ILE A 24 20.99 14.16 1.05
CA ILE A 24 22.31 13.53 1.12
C ILE A 24 22.32 12.40 0.10
N GLY A 25 23.15 12.51 -0.93
CA GLY A 25 23.29 11.49 -1.96
C GLY A 25 23.89 10.20 -1.38
N SER A 26 23.64 9.07 -2.03
CA SER A 26 24.15 7.76 -1.60
C SER A 26 25.69 7.76 -1.43
N GLY A 27 26.42 8.54 -2.23
CA GLY A 27 27.88 8.60 -2.15
C GLY A 27 28.43 9.23 -0.87
N ASP A 28 27.65 10.07 -0.18
CA ASP A 28 28.10 10.83 1.00
C ASP A 28 27.71 10.16 2.33
N ILE A 29 27.03 9.01 2.29
CA ILE A 29 26.57 8.28 3.49
C ILE A 29 27.73 7.83 4.39
N THR A 30 28.91 7.60 3.81
CA THR A 30 30.14 7.22 4.51
C THR A 30 31.02 8.41 4.86
N TRP A 31 30.48 9.64 4.83
CA TRP A 31 31.19 10.87 5.21
C TRP A 31 30.59 11.52 6.48
N PRO A 32 30.99 11.07 7.69
CA PRO A 32 30.39 11.50 8.95
C PRO A 32 30.40 13.02 9.20
N GLU A 33 31.44 13.73 8.76
CA GLU A 33 31.56 15.19 8.89
C GLU A 33 30.47 15.91 8.09
N MET A 34 30.19 15.43 6.87
CA MET A 34 29.11 15.96 6.03
C MET A 34 27.74 15.70 6.68
N LEU A 35 27.51 14.47 7.17
CA LEU A 35 26.27 14.13 7.88
C LEU A 35 26.04 15.05 9.08
N ARG A 36 27.07 15.30 9.89
CA ARG A 36 26.99 16.21 11.04
C ARG A 36 26.73 17.65 10.63
N LYS A 37 27.44 18.15 9.61
CA LYS A 37 27.31 19.54 9.14
C LYS A 37 25.89 19.82 8.62
N ILE A 38 25.35 18.95 7.78
CA ILE A 38 23.99 19.07 7.25
C ILE A 38 22.96 18.95 8.37
N SER A 39 23.12 17.96 9.27
CA SER A 39 22.19 17.76 10.39
C SER A 39 22.12 18.97 11.32
N ALA A 40 23.26 19.63 11.56
CA ALA A 40 23.36 20.81 12.42
C ALA A 40 22.61 22.04 11.88
N LYS A 41 22.20 22.05 10.60
CA LYS A 41 21.31 23.08 10.04
C LYS A 41 19.88 23.00 10.59
N GLY A 42 19.50 21.89 11.23
CA GLY A 42 18.19 21.72 11.86
C GLY A 42 17.01 21.53 10.90
N LYS A 43 17.27 21.48 9.59
CA LYS A 43 16.26 21.23 8.54
C LYS A 43 16.08 19.74 8.26
N PRO A 44 14.94 19.29 7.74
CA PRO A 44 14.75 17.90 7.36
C PRO A 44 15.85 17.38 6.42
N VAL A 45 16.25 16.13 6.62
CA VAL A 45 17.30 15.46 5.86
C VAL A 45 16.71 14.26 5.12
N LEU A 46 16.99 14.17 3.82
CA LEU A 46 16.64 13.04 2.96
C LEU A 46 17.91 12.23 2.64
N LEU A 47 18.11 11.09 3.29
CA LEU A 47 19.30 10.25 3.11
C LEU A 47 19.01 9.11 2.12
N ALA A 48 19.71 9.07 0.99
CA ALA A 48 19.69 7.89 0.11
C ALA A 48 20.76 6.89 0.56
N THR A 49 20.46 5.60 0.41
CA THR A 49 21.28 4.51 0.95
C THR A 49 21.79 3.54 -0.12
N GLY A 50 21.96 4.01 -1.35
CA GLY A 50 22.49 3.17 -2.42
C GLY A 50 23.97 2.88 -2.18
N ALA A 51 24.46 1.75 -2.71
CA ALA A 51 25.85 1.33 -2.53
C ALA A 51 26.31 1.25 -1.06
N SER A 52 25.39 0.98 -0.13
CA SER A 52 25.69 0.84 1.31
C SER A 52 25.13 -0.44 1.88
N ASP A 53 25.79 -0.96 2.92
CA ASP A 53 25.26 -2.04 3.74
C ASP A 53 24.42 -1.52 4.93
N ILE A 54 23.81 -2.43 5.67
CA ILE A 54 22.92 -2.06 6.78
C ILE A 54 23.65 -1.45 7.99
N ASN A 55 24.95 -1.74 8.17
CA ASN A 55 25.74 -1.16 9.25
C ASN A 55 26.07 0.30 8.93
N GLU A 56 26.49 0.60 7.70
CA GLU A 56 26.74 1.97 7.23
C GLU A 56 25.46 2.81 7.32
N VAL A 57 24.32 2.25 6.90
CA VAL A 57 23.01 2.90 7.04
C VAL A 57 22.69 3.19 8.51
N ARG A 58 22.89 2.22 9.40
CA ARG A 58 22.64 2.39 10.83
C ARG A 58 23.53 3.50 11.41
N ASP A 59 24.81 3.51 11.07
CA ASP A 59 25.77 4.46 11.61
C ASP A 59 25.44 5.89 11.12
N ALA A 60 25.09 6.05 9.84
CA ALA A 60 24.63 7.31 9.28
C ALA A 60 23.32 7.81 9.93
N VAL A 61 22.32 6.93 10.09
CA VAL A 61 21.06 7.25 10.79
C VAL A 61 21.34 7.70 12.23
N ASN A 62 22.23 7.01 12.95
CA ASN A 62 22.58 7.37 14.32
C ASN A 62 23.27 8.74 14.41
N ILE A 63 24.21 9.03 13.50
CA ILE A 63 24.88 10.33 13.44
C ILE A 63 23.87 11.45 13.22
N ILE A 64 22.98 11.30 12.21
CA ILE A 64 21.98 12.31 11.88
C ILE A 64 21.00 12.49 13.02
N LYS A 65 20.37 11.40 13.51
CA LYS A 65 19.31 11.47 14.53
C LYS A 65 19.79 11.97 15.88
N CYS A 66 21.08 11.83 16.21
CA CYS A 66 21.67 12.41 17.42
C CYS A 66 21.61 13.95 17.40
N ILE A 67 21.63 14.56 16.21
CA ILE A 67 21.64 16.02 16.02
C ILE A 67 20.26 16.53 15.58
N ASN A 68 19.58 15.78 14.72
CA ASN A 68 18.36 16.21 14.05
C ASN A 68 17.37 15.02 13.88
N PRO A 69 16.21 15.05 14.53
CA PRO A 69 15.24 13.95 14.46
C PRO A 69 14.50 13.88 13.12
N ASN A 70 14.53 14.93 12.30
CA ASN A 70 13.76 15.05 11.06
C ASN A 70 14.48 14.35 9.89
N LEU A 71 14.42 13.02 9.86
CA LEU A 71 15.07 12.18 8.86
C LEU A 71 14.05 11.44 7.99
N VAL A 72 14.30 11.45 6.68
CA VAL A 72 13.73 10.54 5.69
C VAL A 72 14.84 9.56 5.26
N LEU A 73 14.60 8.26 5.40
CA LEU A 73 15.52 7.21 4.97
C LEU A 73 15.03 6.59 3.66
N MET A 74 15.83 6.73 2.60
CA MET A 74 15.42 6.37 1.25
C MET A 74 16.16 5.13 0.75
N GLN A 75 15.41 4.05 0.49
CA GLN A 75 15.94 2.91 -0.24
C GLN A 75 16.38 3.39 -1.63
N CYS A 76 17.54 2.92 -2.08
CA CYS A 76 18.12 3.32 -3.35
C CYS A 76 18.98 2.18 -3.90
N ASN A 77 18.91 1.97 -5.21
CA ASN A 77 19.94 1.27 -5.95
C ASN A 77 20.66 2.30 -6.82
N THR A 78 21.94 2.55 -6.54
CA THR A 78 22.75 3.53 -7.28
C THR A 78 23.31 2.84 -8.52
N ASN A 79 22.51 2.79 -9.57
CA ASN A 79 22.89 2.30 -10.89
C ASN A 79 22.18 3.12 -11.97
N TYR A 80 22.95 3.71 -12.88
CA TYR A 80 22.50 4.70 -13.85
C TYR A 80 22.49 4.16 -15.29
N THR A 81 22.38 2.83 -15.46
CA THR A 81 22.46 2.18 -16.77
C THR A 81 21.19 2.28 -17.62
N GLY A 82 20.06 2.72 -17.05
CA GLY A 82 18.76 2.72 -17.76
C GLY A 82 18.28 1.35 -18.23
N SER A 83 18.87 0.25 -17.71
CA SER A 83 18.58 -1.11 -18.14
C SER A 83 17.36 -1.67 -17.41
N LEU A 84 16.52 -2.43 -18.13
CA LEU A 84 15.42 -3.20 -17.52
C LEU A 84 15.93 -4.25 -16.52
N GLU A 85 17.18 -4.71 -16.63
CA GLU A 85 17.78 -5.62 -15.64
C GLU A 85 17.87 -4.98 -14.24
N ASN A 86 17.88 -3.64 -14.15
CA ASN A 86 17.99 -2.91 -12.88
C ASN A 86 16.81 -3.21 -11.93
N PHE A 87 15.64 -3.57 -12.47
CA PHE A 87 14.49 -3.96 -11.64
C PHE A 87 14.81 -5.15 -10.72
N ARG A 88 15.76 -6.02 -11.07
CA ARG A 88 16.16 -7.16 -10.23
C ARG A 88 17.00 -6.76 -9.02
N TYR A 89 17.55 -5.55 -9.01
CA TYR A 89 18.50 -5.07 -8.00
C TYR A 89 17.94 -3.97 -7.09
N ILE A 90 16.74 -3.46 -7.38
CA ILE A 90 16.11 -2.36 -6.61
C ILE A 90 15.79 -2.77 -5.16
N ASN A 91 15.45 -4.05 -4.94
CA ASN A 91 15.20 -4.64 -3.62
C ASN A 91 14.20 -3.85 -2.75
N LEU A 92 13.00 -3.54 -3.25
CA LEU A 92 12.00 -2.75 -2.51
C LEU A 92 11.62 -3.33 -1.13
N ASN A 93 11.76 -4.64 -0.91
CA ASN A 93 11.53 -5.24 0.41
C ASN A 93 12.49 -4.72 1.50
N VAL A 94 13.60 -4.06 1.15
CA VAL A 94 14.44 -3.34 2.11
C VAL A 94 13.66 -2.27 2.88
N LEU A 95 12.60 -1.70 2.29
CA LEU A 95 11.69 -0.80 3.00
C LEU A 95 11.05 -1.46 4.23
N LYS A 96 10.78 -2.77 4.20
CA LYS A 96 10.29 -3.51 5.38
C LYS A 96 11.39 -3.61 6.44
N THR A 97 12.61 -3.95 6.03
CA THR A 97 13.78 -3.98 6.92
C THR A 97 14.02 -2.61 7.58
N PHE A 98 13.91 -1.52 6.83
CA PHE A 98 14.01 -0.17 7.36
C PHE A 98 12.87 0.16 8.32
N LYS A 99 11.63 -0.26 8.02
CA LYS A 99 10.50 -0.06 8.93
C LYS A 99 10.71 -0.79 10.26
N ASP A 100 11.25 -2.00 10.24
CA ASP A 100 11.49 -2.79 11.44
C ASP A 100 12.64 -2.22 12.28
N LYS A 101 13.73 -1.76 11.63
CA LYS A 101 14.93 -1.24 12.32
C LYS A 101 14.81 0.21 12.76
N PHE A 102 14.06 1.02 12.01
CA PHE A 102 13.91 2.46 12.20
C PHE A 102 12.43 2.84 12.21
N PRO A 103 11.62 2.33 13.18
CA PRO A 103 10.17 2.42 13.14
C PRO A 103 9.61 3.84 13.10
N ASP A 104 10.35 4.79 13.66
CA ASP A 104 9.96 6.20 13.79
C ASP A 104 10.49 7.08 12.63
N VAL A 105 11.20 6.49 11.66
CA VAL A 105 11.79 7.21 10.53
C VAL A 105 10.86 7.15 9.33
N VAL A 106 10.67 8.28 8.65
CA VAL A 106 9.90 8.33 7.41
C VAL A 106 10.70 7.62 6.33
N LEU A 107 10.06 6.72 5.59
CA LEU A 107 10.73 5.95 4.54
C LEU A 107 10.48 6.57 3.16
N GLY A 108 11.42 6.38 2.24
CA GLY A 108 11.28 6.80 0.86
C GLY A 108 12.00 5.90 -0.13
N LEU A 109 11.89 6.25 -1.40
CA LEU A 109 12.59 5.60 -2.51
C LEU A 109 13.29 6.69 -3.35
N SER A 110 14.58 6.50 -3.60
CA SER A 110 15.34 7.21 -4.63
C SER A 110 15.57 6.24 -5.79
N ASP A 111 14.94 6.49 -6.94
CA ASP A 111 14.81 5.50 -8.01
C ASP A 111 15.43 5.93 -9.34
N HIS A 112 16.18 5.00 -9.93
CA HIS A 112 16.86 5.16 -11.21
C HIS A 112 16.39 4.13 -12.26
N THR A 113 15.25 3.48 -12.01
CA THR A 113 14.66 2.50 -12.96
C THR A 113 13.85 3.22 -14.05
N LEU A 114 13.46 2.52 -15.11
CA LEU A 114 12.59 3.11 -16.13
C LEU A 114 11.14 3.17 -15.64
N GLY A 115 10.42 4.24 -15.98
CA GLY A 115 9.02 4.41 -15.58
C GLY A 115 8.85 4.51 -14.06
N TYR A 116 7.70 4.02 -13.56
CA TYR A 116 7.25 4.28 -12.18
C TYR A 116 6.71 3.04 -11.44
N VAL A 117 6.90 1.83 -11.97
CA VAL A 117 6.40 0.60 -11.30
C VAL A 117 7.03 0.39 -9.92
N THR A 118 8.31 0.74 -9.74
CA THR A 118 9.00 0.66 -8.44
C THR A 118 8.49 1.70 -7.46
N VAL A 119 8.10 2.88 -7.95
CA VAL A 119 7.48 3.94 -7.14
C VAL A 119 6.17 3.44 -6.53
N LEU A 120 5.28 2.87 -7.34
CA LEU A 120 4.03 2.29 -6.87
C LEU A 120 4.29 1.19 -5.83
N GLY A 121 5.25 0.30 -6.11
CA GLY A 121 5.66 -0.73 -5.17
C GLY A 121 6.19 -0.17 -3.85
N ALA A 122 7.00 0.89 -3.88
CA ALA A 122 7.52 1.53 -2.67
C ALA A 122 6.42 2.18 -1.83
N VAL A 123 5.45 2.86 -2.47
CA VAL A 123 4.31 3.46 -1.76
C VAL A 123 3.46 2.39 -1.07
N ALA A 124 3.18 1.28 -1.76
CA ALA A 124 2.48 0.12 -1.19
C ALA A 124 3.23 -0.51 0.00
N LEU A 125 4.56 -0.40 0.00
CA LEU A 125 5.43 -0.89 1.08
C LEU A 125 5.68 0.13 2.21
N GLY A 126 5.01 1.28 2.18
CA GLY A 126 5.09 2.28 3.24
C GLY A 126 6.01 3.47 2.97
N GLY A 127 6.61 3.56 1.78
CA GLY A 127 7.35 4.74 1.34
C GLY A 127 6.44 5.97 1.24
N ARG A 128 6.94 7.13 1.67
CA ARG A 128 6.21 8.42 1.71
C ARG A 128 6.95 9.56 1.03
N VAL A 129 8.20 9.33 0.62
CA VAL A 129 8.99 10.27 -0.17
C VAL A 129 9.51 9.53 -1.38
N ILE A 130 9.29 10.08 -2.57
CA ILE A 130 9.70 9.49 -3.84
C ILE A 130 10.59 10.49 -4.58
N GLU A 131 11.72 10.01 -5.07
CA GLU A 131 12.65 10.75 -5.90
C GLU A 131 12.92 10.00 -7.20
N LYS A 132 12.83 10.73 -8.30
CA LYS A 132 13.08 10.28 -9.68
C LYS A 132 13.83 11.41 -10.39
N HIS A 133 14.73 11.05 -11.30
CA HIS A 133 15.26 12.03 -12.23
C HIS A 133 14.16 12.49 -13.20
N PHE A 134 14.25 13.75 -13.62
CA PHE A 134 13.30 14.39 -14.50
C PHE A 134 14.04 15.09 -15.64
N THR A 135 13.48 15.00 -16.84
CA THR A 135 13.98 15.70 -18.02
C THR A 135 12.78 16.20 -18.82
N ASP A 136 12.95 17.27 -19.59
CA ASP A 136 11.97 17.66 -20.61
C ASP A 136 12.04 16.74 -21.84
N ASP A 137 13.23 16.21 -22.17
CA ASP A 137 13.43 15.24 -23.25
C ASP A 137 14.55 14.23 -22.89
N MET A 138 14.32 12.94 -23.11
CA MET A 138 15.31 11.87 -22.87
C MET A 138 16.39 11.80 -23.95
N SER A 139 16.19 12.46 -25.10
CA SER A 139 17.15 12.49 -26.21
C SER A 139 18.32 13.47 -26.01
N ARG A 140 18.25 14.30 -24.96
CA ARG A 140 19.28 15.30 -24.63
C ARG A 140 20.63 14.67 -24.29
N GLU A 141 21.70 15.40 -24.58
CA GLU A 141 23.05 15.03 -24.19
C GLU A 141 23.22 15.07 -22.67
N GLY A 142 23.65 13.96 -22.08
CA GLY A 142 23.96 13.86 -20.67
C GLY A 142 23.72 12.44 -20.14
N PRO A 143 24.42 12.04 -19.07
CA PRO A 143 24.38 10.67 -18.56
C PRO A 143 23.01 10.28 -18.00
N ASP A 144 22.24 11.25 -17.52
CA ASP A 144 21.03 10.99 -16.73
C ASP A 144 19.73 11.08 -17.52
N HIS A 145 19.76 11.61 -18.75
CA HIS A 145 18.55 11.83 -19.55
C HIS A 145 17.85 10.51 -19.92
N VAL A 146 18.63 9.45 -20.19
CA VAL A 146 18.10 8.19 -20.75
C VAL A 146 17.16 7.43 -19.81
N PHE A 147 17.28 7.64 -18.49
CA PHE A 147 16.43 6.99 -17.48
C PHE A 147 15.56 7.98 -16.69
N SER A 148 15.64 9.27 -17.01
CA SER A 148 14.81 10.31 -16.43
C SER A 148 13.35 10.20 -16.89
N MET A 149 12.42 10.74 -16.11
CA MET A 149 11.02 10.84 -16.52
C MET A 149 10.75 12.15 -17.26
N ILE A 150 9.96 12.06 -18.33
CA ILE A 150 9.40 13.21 -19.04
C ILE A 150 8.11 13.72 -18.36
N PRO A 151 7.63 14.96 -18.66
CA PRO A 151 6.45 15.54 -18.02
C PRO A 151 5.22 14.63 -18.00
N GLU A 152 4.94 13.94 -19.10
CA GLU A 152 3.78 13.06 -19.25
C GLU A 152 3.89 11.83 -18.33
N ALA A 153 5.06 11.18 -18.33
CA ALA A 153 5.32 10.02 -17.49
C ALA A 153 5.33 10.39 -15.99
N TRP A 154 5.82 11.59 -15.65
CA TRP A 154 5.76 12.10 -14.29
C TRP A 154 4.32 12.37 -13.83
N ALA A 155 3.51 13.02 -14.67
CA ALA A 155 2.11 13.27 -14.38
C ALA A 155 1.33 11.95 -14.18
N GLU A 156 1.59 10.95 -15.04
CA GLU A 156 1.00 9.63 -14.89
C GLU A 156 1.44 8.94 -13.59
N MET A 157 2.74 8.97 -13.25
CA MET A 157 3.24 8.44 -11.98
C MET A 157 2.48 9.04 -10.79
N VAL A 158 2.30 10.35 -10.76
CA VAL A 158 1.58 11.04 -9.67
C VAL A 158 0.12 10.57 -9.62
N LEU A 159 -0.57 10.53 -10.75
CA LEU A 159 -1.96 10.06 -10.82
C LEU A 159 -2.10 8.62 -10.30
N ARG A 160 -1.28 7.70 -10.81
CA ARG A 160 -1.31 6.28 -10.41
C ARG A 160 -0.93 6.09 -8.95
N THR A 161 -0.05 6.94 -8.41
CA THR A 161 0.29 6.93 -6.98
C THR A 161 -0.91 7.31 -6.11
N ARG A 162 -1.69 8.33 -6.51
CA ARG A 162 -2.90 8.74 -5.78
C ARG A 162 -4.00 7.68 -5.84
N GLU A 163 -4.25 7.11 -7.02
CA GLU A 163 -5.18 5.98 -7.16
C GLU A 163 -4.76 4.78 -6.30
N LEU A 164 -3.46 4.48 -6.23
CA LEU A 164 -2.94 3.42 -5.37
C LEU A 164 -3.17 3.74 -3.88
N GLU A 165 -2.89 4.96 -3.43
CA GLU A 165 -3.13 5.38 -2.05
C GLU A 165 -4.60 5.23 -1.65
N ASP A 166 -5.52 5.63 -2.53
CA ASP A 166 -6.96 5.44 -2.34
C ASP A 166 -7.33 3.95 -2.28
N ALA A 167 -6.72 3.12 -3.14
CA ALA A 167 -6.99 1.69 -3.23
C ALA A 167 -6.37 0.86 -2.09
N LEU A 168 -5.28 1.32 -1.45
CA LEU A 168 -4.64 0.61 -0.34
C LEU A 168 -5.57 0.48 0.88
N GLY A 169 -6.43 1.47 1.10
CA GLY A 169 -7.53 1.39 2.05
C GLY A 169 -7.15 1.05 3.50
N GLY A 170 -8.13 0.50 4.23
CA GLY A 170 -7.97 0.07 5.62
C GLY A 170 -7.57 -1.40 5.75
N LYS A 171 -7.30 -1.83 6.99
CA LYS A 171 -6.96 -3.23 7.30
C LYS A 171 -8.18 -4.12 7.58
N GLU A 172 -9.35 -3.53 7.77
CA GLU A 172 -10.57 -4.23 8.13
C GLU A 172 -11.32 -4.66 6.87
N LYS A 173 -11.57 -5.98 6.72
CA LYS A 173 -12.43 -6.48 5.63
C LYS A 173 -13.89 -6.34 6.05
N ARG A 174 -14.61 -5.47 5.34
CA ARG A 174 -16.05 -5.27 5.47
C ARG A 174 -16.74 -5.34 4.12
N VAL A 175 -18.07 -5.27 4.15
CA VAL A 175 -18.89 -4.98 2.97
C VAL A 175 -18.87 -3.47 2.79
N GLU A 176 -18.41 -3.00 1.63
CA GLU A 176 -18.37 -1.57 1.35
C GLU A 176 -19.77 -1.04 0.98
N ASP A 177 -19.94 0.28 1.02
CA ASP A 177 -21.23 0.93 0.77
C ASP A 177 -21.79 0.61 -0.63
N ASN A 178 -20.92 0.43 -1.62
CA ASN A 178 -21.29 0.06 -2.98
C ASN A 178 -21.58 -1.45 -3.16
N GLU A 179 -21.37 -2.28 -2.14
CA GLU A 179 -21.61 -3.73 -2.19
C GLU A 179 -22.93 -4.14 -1.52
N GLN A 180 -23.67 -3.21 -0.91
CA GLN A 180 -24.87 -3.50 -0.10
C GLN A 180 -25.95 -4.27 -0.87
N GLU A 181 -26.16 -3.94 -2.15
CA GLU A 181 -27.08 -4.67 -3.02
C GLU A 181 -26.50 -6.00 -3.48
N THR A 182 -25.19 -6.04 -3.76
CA THR A 182 -24.47 -7.25 -4.14
C THR A 182 -24.55 -8.32 -3.05
N VAL A 183 -24.52 -7.93 -1.77
CA VAL A 183 -24.76 -8.84 -0.64
C VAL A 183 -26.08 -9.59 -0.79
N ILE A 184 -27.14 -8.93 -1.21
CA ILE A 184 -28.47 -9.55 -1.39
C ILE A 184 -28.47 -10.41 -2.66
N LEU A 185 -27.96 -9.89 -3.76
CA LEU A 185 -28.07 -10.55 -5.07
C LEU A 185 -27.14 -11.76 -5.21
N GLN A 186 -25.93 -11.70 -4.65
CA GLN A 186 -24.87 -12.69 -4.89
C GLN A 186 -24.67 -13.66 -3.72
N ARG A 187 -25.19 -13.39 -2.52
CA ARG A 187 -25.15 -14.38 -1.43
C ARG A 187 -26.30 -15.37 -1.55
N ARG A 188 -26.09 -16.54 -0.96
CA ARG A 188 -27.07 -17.62 -0.91
C ARG A 188 -27.78 -17.61 0.44
N CYS A 189 -29.04 -18.00 0.43
CA CYS A 189 -29.84 -18.28 1.62
C CYS A 189 -30.45 -19.67 1.51
N LEU A 190 -31.06 -20.12 2.60
CA LEU A 190 -31.82 -21.36 2.62
C LEU A 190 -33.17 -21.14 1.95
N ARG A 191 -33.50 -21.99 0.98
CA ARG A 191 -34.74 -21.95 0.18
C ARG A 191 -35.39 -23.33 0.12
N ALA A 192 -36.70 -23.37 -0.01
CA ALA A 192 -37.44 -24.62 -0.10
C ALA A 192 -37.10 -25.33 -1.42
N LYS A 193 -36.69 -26.60 -1.34
CA LYS A 193 -36.37 -27.41 -2.53
C LYS A 193 -37.60 -27.82 -3.34
N GLN A 194 -38.76 -27.79 -2.71
CA GLN A 194 -40.06 -28.13 -3.28
C GLN A 194 -41.15 -27.40 -2.49
N ASN A 195 -42.41 -27.48 -2.93
CA ASN A 195 -43.52 -26.93 -2.16
C ASN A 195 -43.66 -27.63 -0.80
N LEU A 196 -43.68 -26.86 0.29
CA LEU A 196 -43.83 -27.34 1.67
C LEU A 196 -45.14 -26.83 2.27
N LYS A 197 -45.80 -27.66 3.08
CA LYS A 197 -47.05 -27.30 3.77
C LYS A 197 -46.80 -26.90 5.22
N ILE A 198 -47.67 -26.05 5.78
CA ILE A 198 -47.71 -25.78 7.21
C ILE A 198 -47.72 -27.10 8.01
N GLY A 199 -46.97 -27.12 9.11
CA GLY A 199 -46.78 -28.29 9.95
C GLY A 199 -45.63 -29.22 9.52
N THR A 200 -45.02 -29.01 8.34
CA THR A 200 -43.89 -29.81 7.85
C THR A 200 -42.71 -29.73 8.81
N ILE A 201 -42.13 -30.88 9.19
CA ILE A 201 -40.86 -30.94 9.92
C ILE A 201 -39.71 -30.84 8.93
N LEU A 202 -38.88 -29.81 9.09
CA LEU A 202 -37.77 -29.56 8.18
C LEU A 202 -36.67 -30.59 8.36
N THR A 203 -36.15 -31.05 7.22
CA THR A 203 -35.00 -31.95 7.13
C THR A 203 -34.08 -31.44 6.04
N ARG A 204 -32.82 -31.88 6.03
CA ARG A 204 -31.82 -31.35 5.08
C ARG A 204 -32.23 -31.52 3.62
N HIS A 205 -32.94 -32.60 3.27
CA HIS A 205 -33.33 -32.88 1.88
C HIS A 205 -34.44 -31.94 1.34
N LEU A 206 -35.12 -31.20 2.22
CA LEU A 206 -36.16 -30.23 1.85
C LEU A 206 -35.62 -28.81 1.58
N ILE A 207 -34.32 -28.60 1.77
CA ILE A 207 -33.68 -27.29 1.77
C ILE A 207 -32.62 -27.25 0.65
N ASP A 208 -32.69 -26.23 -0.18
CA ASP A 208 -31.63 -25.85 -1.12
C ASP A 208 -30.95 -24.55 -0.68
N VAL A 209 -29.76 -24.32 -1.23
CA VAL A 209 -28.93 -23.14 -0.92
C VAL A 209 -28.79 -22.29 -2.19
N LEU A 210 -29.71 -21.36 -2.39
CA LEU A 210 -29.86 -20.61 -3.64
C LEU A 210 -29.80 -19.09 -3.42
N ARG A 211 -29.63 -18.35 -4.52
CA ARG A 211 -29.67 -16.89 -4.58
C ARG A 211 -31.05 -16.41 -5.02
N PRO A 212 -31.43 -15.13 -4.79
CA PRO A 212 -30.74 -14.16 -3.94
C PRO A 212 -30.96 -14.46 -2.45
N ALA A 213 -30.26 -13.75 -1.56
CA ALA A 213 -30.42 -13.78 -0.12
C ALA A 213 -30.99 -12.45 0.42
N PRO A 214 -32.33 -12.29 0.44
CA PRO A 214 -32.97 -11.18 1.13
C PRO A 214 -32.47 -11.02 2.58
N ARG A 215 -32.53 -9.79 3.12
CA ARG A 215 -31.91 -9.47 4.42
C ARG A 215 -32.46 -10.28 5.59
N ASP A 216 -33.71 -10.69 5.51
CA ASP A 216 -34.43 -11.50 6.50
C ASP A 216 -34.41 -13.01 6.18
N ALA A 217 -33.71 -13.41 5.13
CA ALA A 217 -33.53 -14.80 4.78
C ALA A 217 -32.55 -15.50 5.73
N ILE A 218 -32.84 -16.77 6.06
CA ILE A 218 -31.95 -17.55 6.93
C ILE A 218 -30.65 -17.87 6.19
N SER A 219 -29.53 -17.64 6.89
CA SER A 219 -28.18 -17.91 6.42
C SER A 219 -27.95 -19.41 6.23
N PRO A 220 -27.16 -19.84 5.22
CA PRO A 220 -26.79 -21.24 5.08
C PRO A 220 -26.04 -21.83 6.29
N TYR A 221 -25.37 -20.98 7.09
CA TYR A 221 -24.73 -21.42 8.33
C TYR A 221 -25.72 -21.90 9.40
N ASP A 222 -26.99 -21.53 9.30
CA ASP A 222 -28.02 -21.88 10.27
C ASP A 222 -28.83 -23.11 9.85
N VAL A 223 -28.42 -23.84 8.81
CA VAL A 223 -29.19 -24.99 8.30
C VAL A 223 -29.43 -26.05 9.37
N ASP A 224 -28.42 -26.34 10.19
CA ASP A 224 -28.53 -27.36 11.24
C ASP A 224 -29.50 -26.94 12.35
N ARG A 225 -29.59 -25.63 12.62
CA ARG A 225 -30.56 -25.08 13.58
C ARG A 225 -32.00 -25.17 13.06
N MET A 226 -32.19 -25.18 11.74
CA MET A 226 -33.52 -25.34 11.13
C MET A 226 -33.99 -26.79 11.08
N ILE A 227 -33.07 -27.77 11.01
CA ILE A 227 -33.43 -29.18 10.93
C ILE A 227 -34.19 -29.59 12.20
N GLY A 228 -35.34 -30.24 12.04
CA GLY A 228 -36.23 -30.65 13.12
C GLY A 228 -37.26 -29.59 13.53
N MET A 229 -37.11 -28.33 13.08
CA MET A 229 -38.13 -27.30 13.31
C MET A 229 -39.38 -27.54 12.46
N ARG A 230 -40.53 -27.04 12.92
CA ARG A 230 -41.82 -27.10 12.23
C ARG A 230 -42.08 -25.81 11.46
N LEU A 231 -42.53 -25.94 10.22
CA LEU A 231 -42.94 -24.82 9.37
C LEU A 231 -44.34 -24.30 9.77
N MET A 232 -44.49 -22.99 9.89
CA MET A 232 -45.71 -22.30 10.36
C MET A 232 -46.56 -21.71 9.23
N VAL A 233 -46.11 -21.85 7.99
CA VAL A 233 -46.79 -21.35 6.78
C VAL A 233 -46.63 -22.36 5.66
N ASP A 234 -47.47 -22.30 4.63
CA ASP A 234 -47.15 -22.94 3.35
C ASP A 234 -45.98 -22.17 2.70
N LEU A 235 -44.98 -22.88 2.18
CA LEU A 235 -43.80 -22.28 1.54
C LEU A 235 -43.58 -22.89 0.14
N PRO A 236 -43.74 -22.11 -0.94
CA PRO A 236 -43.52 -22.58 -2.30
C PRO A 236 -42.07 -23.02 -2.59
N GLU A 237 -41.88 -23.86 -3.61
CA GLU A 237 -40.57 -24.20 -4.14
C GLU A 237 -39.79 -22.94 -4.54
N GLY A 238 -38.50 -22.92 -4.18
CA GLY A 238 -37.60 -21.80 -4.47
C GLY A 238 -37.75 -20.61 -3.51
N GLU A 239 -38.82 -20.52 -2.71
CA GLU A 239 -38.98 -19.44 -1.72
C GLU A 239 -38.03 -19.60 -0.53
N TYR A 240 -37.61 -18.48 0.05
CA TYR A 240 -36.60 -18.46 1.10
C TYR A 240 -37.21 -18.58 2.50
N PHE A 241 -36.48 -19.24 3.39
CA PHE A 241 -36.90 -19.38 4.78
C PHE A 241 -36.60 -18.10 5.58
N LYS A 242 -37.49 -17.80 6.53
CA LYS A 242 -37.32 -16.78 7.57
C LYS A 242 -37.51 -17.43 8.93
N TRP A 243 -36.84 -16.92 9.97
CA TRP A 243 -37.01 -17.45 11.33
C TRP A 243 -38.46 -17.35 11.81
N SER A 244 -39.17 -16.29 11.40
CA SER A 244 -40.61 -16.11 11.68
C SER A 244 -41.51 -17.18 11.08
N TYR A 245 -41.02 -18.02 10.17
CA TYR A 245 -41.78 -19.12 9.57
C TYR A 245 -41.62 -20.43 10.35
N LEU A 246 -40.79 -20.48 11.39
CA LEU A 246 -40.37 -21.72 12.05
C LEU A 246 -40.67 -21.68 13.54
N GLU A 247 -41.09 -22.82 14.09
CA GLU A 247 -41.18 -23.04 15.53
C GLU A 247 -40.41 -24.31 15.95
N THR A 248 -39.96 -24.34 17.20
CA THR A 248 -39.37 -25.55 17.80
C THR A 248 -40.45 -26.57 18.11
N VAL A 249 -40.18 -27.84 17.80
CA VAL A 249 -41.05 -28.95 18.21
C VAL A 249 -40.63 -29.38 19.61
N ASN A 250 -41.54 -29.27 20.58
CA ASN A 250 -41.38 -29.87 21.91
C ASN A 250 -41.48 -31.40 21.84
#